data_AF-A0A929I109-F1
#
_entry.id   AF-A0A929I109-F1
#
_cell.length_a   1.000
_cell.length_b   1.000
_cell.length_c   1.000
_cell.angle_alpha   90.00
_cell.angle_beta   90.00
_cell.angle_gamma   90.00
#
_symmetry.space_group_name_H-M   'P 1'
#
loop_
_entity.id
_entity.type
_entity.pdbx_description
1 polymer ?
#
loop_
_entity_poly.entity_id
_entity_poly.type
_entity_poly.pdbx_seq_one_letter_code
_entity_poly.pdbx_strand_id
1 'polypeptide(L)'
;MKIIKHPIRNTIFYGLFCGLSFVPLSLTLNAFISWSSAICLTLLLFLAGYTILLNLWGNKFQISTVFPLLLLIPAIFLTDAITVFFILALMVISWIRSGICFQKPGVSGLAVELLLCFLGAILVMMFTPGSVFAWTLGVWMFFLVQALYFVFFEYPDNQQKESIPMDAFEQASRQAERILTN
;
A
#
# COMPACT_ATOMS: atom_id res chain seq x y z
N MET A 1 -0.81 14.84 16.44
CA MET A 1 -0.13 15.40 15.25
C MET A 1 -0.94 15.01 14.01
N LYS A 2 -1.70 15.93 13.41
CA LYS A 2 -2.52 15.69 12.20
C LYS A 2 -1.59 15.69 10.99
N ILE A 3 -1.09 14.53 10.57
CA ILE A 3 -0.24 14.47 9.37
C ILE A 3 -0.99 13.68 8.29
N ILE A 4 -1.15 14.36 7.15
CA ILE A 4 -1.44 13.88 5.78
C ILE A 4 -2.90 13.59 5.41
N LYS A 5 -3.53 14.57 4.74
CA LYS A 5 -4.90 14.49 4.14
C LYS A 5 -4.97 13.84 2.74
N HIS A 6 -3.87 13.29 2.19
CA HIS A 6 -3.86 12.81 0.80
C HIS A 6 -2.95 11.57 0.58
N PRO A 7 -3.34 10.37 1.04
CA PRO A 7 -2.56 9.15 0.85
C PRO A 7 -2.46 8.74 -0.64
N ILE A 8 -3.45 9.10 -1.47
CA ILE A 8 -3.38 8.94 -2.94
C ILE A 8 -2.16 9.68 -3.51
N ARG A 9 -2.06 10.98 -3.25
CA ARG A 9 -0.97 11.83 -3.77
C ARG A 9 0.40 11.32 -3.31
N ASN A 10 0.50 10.92 -2.05
CA ASN A 10 1.76 10.43 -1.51
C ASN A 10 2.15 9.06 -2.07
N THR A 11 1.19 8.17 -2.34
CA THR A 11 1.48 6.88 -3.01
C THR A 11 1.98 7.11 -4.44
N ILE A 12 1.42 8.08 -5.16
CA ILE A 12 1.87 8.45 -6.52
C ILE A 12 3.31 9.00 -6.49
N PHE A 13 3.60 9.95 -5.60
CA PHE A 13 4.96 10.49 -5.46
C PHE A 13 5.97 9.43 -5.01
N TYR A 14 5.57 8.56 -4.08
CA TYR A 14 6.41 7.45 -3.64
C TYR A 14 6.68 6.47 -4.79
N GLY A 15 5.66 6.13 -5.57
CA GLY A 15 5.81 5.29 -6.76
C GLY A 15 6.74 5.88 -7.81
N LEU A 16 6.65 7.19 -8.05
CA LEU A 16 7.56 7.90 -8.95
C LEU A 16 9.01 7.83 -8.45
N PHE A 17 9.22 8.05 -7.14
CA PHE A 17 10.53 7.93 -6.51
C PHE A 17 11.09 6.51 -6.62
N CYS A 18 10.28 5.49 -6.36
CA CYS A 18 10.67 4.09 -6.52
C CYS A 18 11.01 3.74 -7.97
N GLY A 19 10.23 4.21 -8.95
CA GLY A 19 10.53 3.97 -10.37
C GLY A 19 11.86 4.57 -10.80
N LEU A 20 12.15 5.81 -10.40
CA LEU A 20 13.42 6.49 -10.72
C LEU A 20 14.62 5.89 -9.98
N SER A 21 14.43 5.50 -8.72
CA SER A 21 15.51 4.91 -7.91
C SER A 21 15.75 3.42 -8.20
N PHE A 22 14.83 2.73 -8.89
CA PHE A 22 14.95 1.29 -9.17
C PHE A 22 16.26 0.94 -9.88
N VAL A 23 16.60 1.68 -10.94
CA VAL A 23 17.79 1.42 -11.76
C VAL A 23 19.09 1.59 -10.96
N PRO A 24 19.36 2.75 -10.32
CA PRO A 24 20.59 2.89 -9.55
C PRO A 24 20.64 1.94 -8.36
N LEU A 25 19.51 1.65 -7.69
CA LEU A 25 19.50 0.74 -6.54
C LEU A 25 19.76 -0.71 -6.94
N SER A 26 19.13 -1.18 -8.02
CA SER A 26 19.36 -2.54 -8.52
C SER A 26 20.78 -2.73 -9.05
N LEU A 27 21.34 -1.73 -9.75
CA LEU A 27 22.74 -1.78 -10.22
C LEU A 27 23.75 -1.82 -9.08
N THR A 28 23.55 -1.00 -8.04
CA THR A 28 24.43 -0.98 -6.86
C THR A 28 24.36 -2.29 -6.08
N LEU A 29 23.17 -2.87 -5.90
CA LEU A 29 23.01 -4.16 -5.23
C LEU A 29 23.55 -5.33 -6.06
N ASN A 30 23.44 -5.26 -7.38
CA ASN A 30 24.00 -6.26 -8.29
C ASN A 30 25.54 -6.31 -8.25
N ALA A 31 26.21 -5.28 -7.71
CA ALA A 31 27.65 -5.34 -7.49
C ALA A 31 28.04 -6.32 -6.36
N PHE A 32 27.12 -6.65 -5.47
CA PHE A 32 27.36 -7.49 -4.29
C PHE A 32 26.64 -8.85 -4.36
N ILE A 33 25.53 -8.94 -5.10
CA ILE A 33 24.61 -10.08 -5.10
C ILE A 33 24.21 -10.41 -6.56
N SER A 34 23.70 -11.61 -6.82
CA SER A 34 23.14 -11.98 -8.13
C SER A 34 22.03 -11.03 -8.60
N TRP A 35 21.90 -10.88 -9.92
CA TRP A 35 20.93 -9.99 -10.57
C TRP A 35 19.47 -10.21 -10.11
N SER A 36 19.05 -11.48 -10.00
CA SER A 36 17.70 -11.84 -9.58
C SER A 36 17.43 -11.42 -8.13
N SER A 37 18.35 -11.76 -7.21
CA SER A 37 18.21 -11.42 -5.80
C SER A 37 18.36 -9.91 -5.56
N ALA A 38 19.17 -9.20 -6.34
CA ALA A 38 19.29 -7.73 -6.29
C ALA A 38 17.96 -7.04 -6.65
N ILE A 39 17.26 -7.53 -7.68
CA ILE A 39 15.92 -7.05 -8.05
C ILE A 39 14.92 -7.34 -6.92
N CYS A 40 14.86 -8.58 -6.42
CA CYS A 40 13.94 -8.95 -5.35
C CYS A 40 14.17 -8.14 -4.06
N LEU A 41 15.44 -7.88 -3.70
CA LEU A 41 15.81 -7.06 -2.54
C LEU A 41 15.43 -5.59 -2.75
N THR A 42 15.65 -5.04 -3.94
CA THR A 42 15.20 -3.68 -4.31
C THR A 42 13.69 -3.54 -4.13
N LEU A 43 12.92 -4.52 -4.62
CA LEU A 43 11.46 -4.54 -4.49
C LEU A 43 11.03 -4.69 -3.03
N LEU A 44 11.72 -5.52 -2.25
CA LEU A 44 11.47 -5.66 -0.81
C LEU A 44 11.68 -4.34 -0.08
N LEU A 45 12.74 -3.58 -0.40
CA LEU A 45 13.00 -2.27 0.21
C LEU A 45 11.90 -1.26 -0.11
N PHE A 46 11.43 -1.23 -1.36
CA PHE A 46 10.30 -0.39 -1.76
C PHE A 46 9.00 -0.82 -1.08
N LEU A 47 8.80 -2.12 -0.91
CA LEU A 47 7.68 -2.66 -0.15
C LEU A 47 7.75 -2.24 1.33
N ALA A 48 8.92 -2.35 1.94
CA ALA A 48 9.15 -1.96 3.32
C ALA A 48 8.82 -0.47 3.52
N GLY A 49 9.34 0.41 2.67
CA GLY A 49 9.02 1.84 2.72
C GLY A 49 7.54 2.13 2.52
N TYR A 50 6.88 1.42 1.60
CA TYR A 50 5.44 1.53 1.40
C TYR A 50 4.63 1.07 2.63
N THR A 51 5.02 -0.03 3.28
CA THR A 51 4.34 -0.49 4.50
C THR A 51 4.47 0.48 5.66
N ILE A 52 5.60 1.19 5.78
CA ILE A 52 5.77 2.27 6.75
C ILE A 52 4.78 3.40 6.44
N LEU A 53 4.65 3.82 5.18
CA LEU A 53 3.65 4.82 4.77
C LEU A 53 2.23 4.36 5.07
N LEU A 54 1.90 3.10 4.81
CA LEU A 54 0.59 2.51 5.15
C LEU A 54 0.31 2.55 6.66
N ASN A 55 1.28 2.17 7.48
CA ASN A 55 1.16 2.23 8.94
C ASN A 55 0.96 3.66 9.45
N LEU A 56 1.65 4.63 8.85
CA LEU A 56 1.49 6.06 9.15
C LEU A 56 0.08 6.55 8.82
N TRP A 57 -0.48 6.15 7.67
CA TRP A 57 -1.85 6.53 7.28
C TRP A 57 -2.92 5.79 8.08
N GLY A 58 -2.66 4.54 8.47
CA GLY A 58 -3.53 3.76 9.34
C GLY A 58 -3.53 4.22 10.81
N ASN A 59 -2.66 5.17 11.18
CA ASN A 59 -2.47 5.70 12.54
C ASN A 59 -2.32 4.60 13.61
N LYS A 60 -1.82 3.43 13.21
CA LYS A 60 -1.58 2.26 14.06
C LYS A 60 -0.25 1.67 13.65
N PHE A 61 0.81 2.03 14.37
CA PHE A 61 2.09 1.36 14.21
C PHE A 61 1.98 -0.03 14.83
N GLN A 62 1.67 -1.04 14.02
CA GLN A 62 1.57 -2.41 14.48
C GLN A 62 2.86 -3.15 14.12
N ILE A 63 3.56 -3.65 15.14
CA ILE A 63 4.70 -4.56 14.96
C ILE A 63 4.29 -5.80 14.13
N SER A 64 2.99 -6.13 14.13
CA SER A 64 2.40 -7.17 13.29
C SER A 64 2.67 -6.96 11.79
N THR A 65 2.88 -5.74 11.30
CA THR A 65 3.24 -5.46 9.89
C THR A 65 4.66 -5.90 9.52
N VAL A 66 5.56 -6.01 10.50
CA VAL A 66 6.94 -6.44 10.27
C VAL A 66 6.99 -7.94 9.94
N PHE A 67 6.09 -8.74 10.51
CA PHE A 67 6.09 -10.19 10.33
C PHE A 67 5.85 -10.63 8.86
N PRO A 68 4.81 -10.15 8.16
CA PRO A 68 4.62 -10.45 6.74
C PRO A 68 5.80 -10.00 5.86
N LEU A 69 6.43 -8.87 6.21
CA LEU A 69 7.60 -8.38 5.48
C LEU A 69 8.81 -9.30 5.68
N LEU A 70 9.00 -9.79 6.90
CA LEU A 70 10.10 -10.71 7.25
C LEU A 70 9.94 -12.07 6.55
N LEU A 71 8.70 -12.48 6.25
CA LEU A 71 8.39 -13.69 5.51
C LEU A 71 8.87 -13.63 4.03
N LEU A 72 9.01 -12.44 3.45
CA LEU A 72 9.54 -12.27 2.09
C LEU A 72 11.07 -12.42 2.00
N ILE A 73 11.80 -12.23 3.10
CA ILE A 73 13.27 -12.36 3.12
C ILE A 73 13.75 -13.76 2.66
N PRO A 74 13.26 -14.88 3.23
CA PRO A 74 13.67 -16.20 2.76
C PRO A 74 13.24 -16.47 1.32
N ALA A 75 12.14 -15.88 0.85
CA ALA A 75 11.70 -16.04 -0.54
C ALA A 75 12.73 -15.53 -1.55
N ILE A 76 13.49 -14.46 -1.22
CA ILE A 76 14.56 -13.92 -2.08
C ILE A 76 15.61 -14.99 -2.44
N PHE A 77 15.88 -15.91 -1.50
CA PHE A 77 16.91 -16.94 -1.66
C PHE A 77 16.35 -18.28 -2.14
N LEU A 78 15.05 -18.52 -1.94
CA LEU A 78 14.38 -19.78 -2.28
C LEU A 78 13.76 -19.76 -3.68
N THR A 79 13.43 -18.58 -4.22
CA THR A 79 12.78 -18.47 -5.53
C THR A 79 13.77 -17.98 -6.59
N ASP A 80 14.06 -18.83 -7.58
CA ASP A 80 14.84 -18.43 -8.75
C ASP A 80 14.04 -17.54 -9.72
N ALA A 81 12.70 -17.59 -9.63
CA ALA A 81 11.80 -16.85 -10.50
C ALA A 81 11.29 -15.55 -9.84
N ILE A 82 11.65 -14.41 -10.44
CA ILE A 82 11.23 -13.06 -10.01
C ILE A 82 9.68 -12.94 -9.98
N THR A 83 8.99 -13.62 -10.88
CA THR A 83 7.52 -13.65 -10.94
C THR A 83 6.89 -14.24 -9.68
N VAL A 84 7.47 -15.31 -9.13
CA VAL A 84 7.00 -15.96 -7.90
C VAL A 84 7.16 -15.00 -6.71
N PHE A 85 8.29 -14.31 -6.63
CA PHE A 85 8.52 -13.30 -5.61
C PHE A 85 7.50 -12.15 -5.68
N PHE A 86 7.17 -11.67 -6.88
CA PHE A 86 6.15 -10.63 -7.07
C PHE A 86 4.75 -11.06 -6.61
N ILE A 87 4.35 -12.31 -6.92
CA ILE A 87 3.06 -12.84 -6.48
C ILE A 87 3.01 -12.92 -4.95
N LEU A 88 4.09 -13.37 -4.32
CA LEU A 88 4.19 -13.38 -2.86
C LEU A 88 4.14 -11.96 -2.28
N ALA A 89 4.81 -10.99 -2.90
CA ALA A 89 4.79 -9.59 -2.47
C ALA A 89 3.38 -8.99 -2.57
N LEU A 90 2.63 -9.30 -3.63
CA LEU A 90 1.22 -8.91 -3.77
C LEU A 90 0.36 -9.50 -2.64
N MET A 91 0.50 -10.79 -2.35
CA MET A 91 -0.24 -11.42 -1.24
C MET A 91 0.09 -10.79 0.11
N VAL A 92 1.36 -10.48 0.36
CA VAL A 92 1.80 -9.82 1.60
C VAL A 92 1.23 -8.40 1.72
N ILE A 93 1.21 -7.61 0.63
CA ILE A 93 0.58 -6.29 0.65
C ILE A 93 -0.91 -6.41 0.96
N SER A 94 -1.63 -7.30 0.27
CA SER A 94 -3.06 -7.51 0.49
C SER A 94 -3.34 -7.93 1.93
N TRP A 95 -2.51 -8.81 2.51
CA TRP A 95 -2.58 -9.13 3.94
C TRP A 95 -2.40 -7.89 4.82
N ILE A 96 -1.31 -7.13 4.64
CA ILE A 96 -1.03 -5.94 5.48
C ILE A 96 -2.19 -4.94 5.40
N ARG A 97 -2.79 -4.76 4.21
CA ARG A 97 -3.93 -3.87 4.01
C ARG A 97 -5.21 -4.40 4.66
N SER A 98 -5.68 -5.59 4.27
CA SER A 98 -6.94 -6.15 4.77
C SER A 98 -6.90 -6.54 6.25
N GLY A 99 -5.77 -7.11 6.69
CA GLY A 99 -5.66 -7.75 8.00
C GLY A 99 -5.23 -6.79 9.11
N ILE A 100 -4.42 -5.79 8.78
CA ILE A 100 -3.72 -4.96 9.78
C ILE A 100 -4.17 -3.50 9.71
N CYS A 101 -4.06 -2.85 8.54
CA CYS A 101 -4.30 -1.40 8.41
C CYS A 101 -5.78 -1.03 8.25
N PHE A 102 -6.56 -1.79 7.48
CA PHE A 102 -7.94 -1.47 7.12
C PHE A 102 -8.84 -2.69 7.33
N GLN A 103 -9.08 -3.02 8.60
CA GLN A 103 -10.04 -4.04 9.02
C GLN A 103 -11.48 -3.58 8.69
N LYS A 104 -11.88 -3.63 7.42
CA LYS A 104 -13.28 -3.46 7.00
C LYS A 104 -13.83 -4.84 6.58
N PRO A 105 -14.75 -5.44 7.34
CA PRO A 105 -15.30 -6.76 7.04
C PRO A 105 -16.36 -6.66 5.94
N GLY A 106 -15.94 -6.50 4.68
CA GLY A 106 -16.86 -6.35 3.55
C GLY A 106 -16.41 -7.10 2.30
N VAL A 107 -17.36 -7.71 1.60
CA VAL A 107 -17.16 -8.40 0.30
C VAL A 107 -16.59 -7.45 -0.75
N SER A 108 -16.93 -6.14 -0.67
CA SER A 108 -16.36 -5.10 -1.52
C SER A 108 -14.85 -4.94 -1.34
N GLY A 109 -14.33 -5.14 -0.12
CA GLY A 109 -12.91 -5.02 0.11
C GLY A 109 -12.11 -6.17 -0.49
N LEU A 110 -12.63 -7.39 -0.33
CA LEU A 110 -12.07 -8.57 -0.97
C LEU A 110 -12.08 -8.45 -2.51
N ALA A 111 -13.17 -7.92 -3.09
CA ALA A 111 -13.25 -7.70 -4.54
C ALA A 111 -12.20 -6.70 -5.05
N VAL A 112 -11.98 -5.59 -4.34
CA VAL A 112 -10.95 -4.60 -4.71
C VAL A 112 -9.55 -5.21 -4.57
N GLU A 113 -9.28 -6.00 -3.54
CA GLU A 113 -7.97 -6.66 -3.40
C GLU A 113 -7.72 -7.69 -4.49
N LEU A 114 -8.74 -8.45 -4.87
CA LEU A 114 -8.64 -9.42 -5.96
C LEU A 114 -8.38 -8.71 -7.30
N LEU A 115 -9.05 -7.58 -7.54
CA LEU A 115 -8.80 -6.72 -8.69
C LEU A 115 -7.37 -6.18 -8.70
N LEU A 116 -6.85 -5.72 -7.56
CA LEU A 116 -5.48 -5.20 -7.44
C LEU A 116 -4.43 -6.29 -7.61
N CYS A 117 -4.65 -7.47 -7.04
CA CYS A 117 -3.81 -8.65 -7.27
C CYS A 117 -3.79 -9.02 -8.75
N PHE A 118 -4.95 -9.01 -9.42
CA PHE A 118 -5.07 -9.32 -10.84
C PHE A 118 -4.34 -8.29 -11.72
N LEU A 119 -4.55 -6.99 -11.47
CA LEU A 119 -3.82 -5.90 -12.13
C LEU A 119 -2.30 -6.03 -11.91
N GLY A 120 -1.88 -6.36 -10.69
CA GLY A 120 -0.48 -6.62 -10.36
C GLY A 120 0.11 -7.80 -11.14
N ALA A 121 -0.62 -8.91 -11.25
CA ALA A 121 -0.20 -10.07 -12.02
C ALA A 121 -0.06 -9.77 -13.52
N ILE A 122 -1.00 -8.99 -14.09
CA ILE A 122 -0.91 -8.51 -15.48
C ILE A 122 0.33 -7.65 -15.69
N LEU A 123 0.61 -6.71 -14.77
CA LEU A 123 1.82 -5.88 -14.84
C LEU A 123 3.09 -6.74 -14.85
N VAL A 124 3.17 -7.77 -14.00
CA VAL A 124 4.31 -8.68 -14.00
C VAL A 124 4.47 -9.36 -15.36
N MET A 125 3.40 -9.89 -15.96
CA MET A 125 3.46 -10.54 -17.27
C MET A 125 3.83 -9.57 -18.41
N MET A 126 3.36 -8.33 -18.36
CA MET A 126 3.65 -7.31 -19.37
C MET A 126 5.09 -6.78 -19.29
N PHE A 127 5.66 -6.73 -18.09
CA PHE A 127 6.95 -6.07 -17.84
C PHE A 127 8.11 -7.02 -17.50
N THR A 128 7.93 -8.35 -17.57
CA THR A 128 9.01 -9.35 -17.48
C THR A 128 9.28 -10.04 -18.83
N PRO A 129 10.55 -10.22 -19.28
CA PRO A 129 11.72 -9.35 -19.22
C PRO A 129 12.02 -8.70 -20.60
N GLY A 130 12.45 -7.44 -20.65
CA GLY A 130 12.86 -6.85 -21.95
C GLY A 130 13.75 -5.62 -21.88
N SER A 131 13.58 -4.74 -20.90
CA SER A 131 14.44 -3.55 -20.78
C SER A 131 14.44 -2.93 -19.39
N VAL A 132 15.46 -2.10 -19.12
CA VAL A 132 15.54 -1.26 -17.91
C VAL A 132 14.33 -0.34 -17.81
N PHE A 133 13.86 0.19 -18.94
CA PHE A 133 12.67 1.03 -19.00
C PHE A 133 11.40 0.26 -18.62
N ALA A 134 11.26 -0.99 -19.05
CA ALA A 134 10.14 -1.85 -18.68
C ALA A 134 10.08 -2.07 -17.16
N TRP A 135 11.24 -2.22 -16.50
CA TRP A 135 11.32 -2.33 -15.05
C TRP A 135 10.92 -1.04 -14.33
N THR A 136 11.49 0.10 -14.73
CA THR A 136 11.13 1.41 -14.14
C THR A 136 9.64 1.70 -14.28
N LEU A 137 9.09 1.46 -15.48
CA LEU A 137 7.68 1.70 -15.76
C LEU A 137 6.80 0.70 -15.01
N GLY A 138 7.20 -0.57 -14.93
CA GLY A 138 6.49 -1.60 -14.16
C GLY A 138 6.40 -1.27 -12.67
N VAL A 139 7.50 -0.84 -12.05
CA VAL A 139 7.51 -0.40 -10.64
C VAL A 139 6.59 0.81 -10.44
N TRP A 140 6.65 1.78 -11.34
CA TRP A 140 5.78 2.95 -11.24
C TRP A 140 4.30 2.60 -11.40
N MET A 141 3.94 1.82 -12.43
CA MET A 141 2.58 1.33 -12.66
C MET A 141 2.06 0.51 -11.49
N PHE A 142 2.91 -0.32 -10.87
CA PHE A 142 2.56 -1.08 -9.70
C PHE A 142 2.07 -0.17 -8.56
N PHE A 143 2.82 0.89 -8.25
CA PHE A 143 2.41 1.84 -7.21
C PHE A 143 1.18 2.67 -7.61
N LEU A 144 0.95 2.96 -8.89
CA LEU A 144 -0.30 3.56 -9.35
C LEU A 144 -1.50 2.63 -9.13
N VAL A 145 -1.35 1.34 -9.43
CA VAL A 145 -2.35 0.31 -9.10
C VAL A 145 -2.59 0.29 -7.58
N GLN A 146 -1.54 0.34 -6.75
CA GLN A 146 -1.72 0.41 -5.30
C GLN A 146 -2.44 1.68 -4.83
N ALA A 147 -2.25 2.81 -5.52
CA ALA A 147 -2.92 4.08 -5.23
C ALA A 147 -4.43 4.02 -5.55
N LEU A 148 -4.85 3.26 -6.56
CA LEU A 148 -6.27 3.06 -6.91
C LEU A 148 -7.09 2.51 -5.74
N TYR A 149 -6.52 1.69 -4.87
CA TYR A 149 -7.21 1.23 -3.66
C TYR A 149 -7.75 2.42 -2.84
N PHE A 150 -6.95 3.45 -2.63
CA PHE A 150 -7.38 4.61 -1.84
C PHE A 150 -8.49 5.38 -2.52
N VAL A 151 -8.55 5.38 -3.86
CA VAL A 151 -9.68 5.96 -4.59
C VAL A 151 -10.99 5.21 -4.25
N PHE A 152 -10.95 3.87 -4.22
CA PHE A 152 -12.12 3.07 -3.90
C PHE A 152 -12.54 3.14 -2.42
N PHE A 153 -11.59 3.27 -1.50
CA PHE A 153 -11.87 3.18 -0.05
C PHE A 153 -11.92 4.52 0.69
N GLU A 154 -11.20 5.55 0.24
CA GLU A 154 -11.16 6.88 0.89
C GLU A 154 -12.30 7.78 0.43
N TYR A 155 -12.76 7.63 -0.81
CA TYR A 155 -13.93 8.36 -1.33
C TYR A 155 -15.23 8.06 -0.55
N PRO A 156 -15.57 6.80 -0.19
CA PRO A 156 -16.75 6.53 0.64
C PRO A 156 -16.57 6.86 2.13
N ASP A 157 -15.36 6.76 2.70
CA ASP A 157 -15.15 6.99 4.14
C ASP A 157 -15.18 8.48 4.51
N ASN A 158 -14.72 9.36 3.62
CA ASN A 158 -14.82 10.82 3.82
C ASN A 158 -16.27 11.32 3.77
N GLN A 159 -17.15 10.70 2.99
CA GLN A 159 -18.58 11.05 3.01
C GLN A 159 -19.28 10.61 4.30
N GLN A 160 -18.77 9.56 4.97
CA GLN A 160 -19.33 9.09 6.24
C GLN A 160 -18.76 9.84 7.45
N LYS A 161 -17.59 10.48 7.30
CA LYS A 161 -16.85 11.19 8.34
C LYS A 161 -16.94 12.72 8.26
N GLU A 162 -17.41 13.26 7.14
CA GLU A 162 -18.16 14.51 7.16
C GLU A 162 -19.44 14.23 7.95
N SER A 163 -19.29 14.28 9.28
CA SER A 163 -20.39 14.43 10.20
C SER A 163 -21.31 15.47 9.58
N ILE A 164 -22.52 15.04 9.25
CA ILE A 164 -23.68 15.91 9.10
C ILE A 164 -23.46 17.02 10.14
N PRO A 165 -23.21 18.28 9.73
CA PRO A 165 -22.94 19.34 10.68
C PRO A 165 -24.13 19.32 11.63
N MET A 166 -23.88 18.88 12.87
CA MET A 166 -24.93 18.66 13.85
C MET A 166 -25.67 19.98 13.94
N ASP A 167 -26.95 19.96 13.61
CA ASP A 167 -27.70 21.19 13.40
C ASP A 167 -27.58 22.03 14.67
N ALA A 168 -27.37 23.34 14.54
CA ALA A 168 -27.14 24.21 15.69
C ALA A 168 -28.30 24.11 16.70
N PHE A 169 -29.48 23.78 16.19
CA PHE A 169 -30.68 23.49 16.97
C PHE A 169 -30.57 22.22 17.83
N GLU A 170 -30.01 21.15 17.29
CA GLU A 170 -29.82 19.87 17.99
C GLU A 170 -28.74 19.98 19.07
N GLN A 171 -27.73 20.82 18.83
CA GLN A 171 -26.70 21.17 19.81
C GLN A 171 -27.28 22.02 20.96
N ALA A 172 -28.17 22.97 20.65
CA ALA A 172 -28.88 23.78 21.65
C ALA A 172 -29.85 22.95 22.49
N SER A 173 -30.58 22.01 21.87
CA SER A 173 -31.52 21.11 22.57
C SER A 173 -30.81 20.25 23.63
N ARG A 174 -29.67 19.63 23.29
CA ARG A 174 -28.88 18.85 24.26
C ARG A 174 -28.28 19.68 25.38
N GLN A 175 -27.96 20.95 25.12
CA GLN A 175 -27.51 21.86 26.18
C GLN A 175 -28.65 22.20 27.15
N ALA A 176 -29.86 22.44 26.64
CA ALA A 176 -31.03 22.68 27.48
C ALA A 176 -31.37 21.45 28.34
N GLU A 177 -31.28 20.25 27.76
CA GLU A 177 -31.53 18.99 28.47
C GLU A 177 -30.53 18.78 29.62
N ARG A 178 -29.26 19.14 29.44
CA ARG A 178 -28.26 19.10 30.52
C ARG A 178 -28.51 20.09 31.65
N ILE A 179 -29.12 21.24 31.35
CA ILE A 179 -29.45 22.24 32.37
C ILE A 179 -30.65 21.78 33.21
N LEU A 180 -31.59 21.04 32.61
CA LEU A 180 -32.79 20.54 33.30
C LEU A 180 -32.53 19.30 34.16
N THR A 181 -31.43 18.57 33.89
CA THR A 181 -31.09 17.31 34.59
C THR A 181 -30.06 17.52 35.72
N ASN A 182 -29.67 18.77 35.99
CA ASN A 182 -28.77 19.19 37.07
C ASN A 182 -29.54 20.09 38.05
#